data_AF-W1Y6W9-F1
#
_entry.id   AF-W1Y6W9-F1
#
_cell.length_a   1.000
_cell.length_b   1.000
_cell.length_c   1.000
_cell.angle_alpha   90.00
_cell.angle_beta   90.00
_cell.angle_gamma   90.00
#
_symmetry.space_group_name_H-M   'P 1'
#
loop_
_entity.id
_entity.type
_entity.pdbx_description
1 polymer ?
#
loop_
_entity_poly.entity_id
_entity_poly.type
_entity_poly.pdbx_seq_one_letter_code
_entity_poly.pdbx_strand_id
1 'polypeptide(L)'
;TSINTIARDAHMEANLEMEIVPQGLRVLIKDDQNRNMFERGSAQIMPFFKTLLVELAPVFDSLDNKIIITGHTDAMAYKNNIYNNWNLSGDRALSARRVLEEA
;
A
#
# COMPACT_ATOMS: atom_id res chain seq x y z
N THR A 1 13.78 -12.13 5.57
CA THR A 1 12.66 -12.88 4.97
C THR A 1 12.40 -12.37 3.57
N SER A 2 12.04 -13.21 2.61
CA SER A 2 11.70 -12.77 1.24
C SER A 2 10.32 -12.12 1.24
N ILE A 3 10.13 -11.03 0.48
CA ILE A 3 8.83 -10.34 0.31
C ILE A 3 7.74 -11.33 -0.15
N ASN A 4 8.08 -12.32 -0.98
CA ASN A 4 7.15 -13.36 -1.42
C ASN A 4 6.63 -14.22 -0.25
N THR A 5 7.47 -14.47 0.76
CA THR A 5 7.06 -15.22 1.95
C THR A 5 6.06 -14.41 2.78
N ILE A 6 6.35 -13.12 2.98
CA ILE A 6 5.46 -12.21 3.72
C ILE A 6 4.10 -12.11 3.03
N ALA A 7 4.08 -11.95 1.70
CA ALA A 7 2.85 -11.92 0.93
C ALA A 7 2.03 -13.21 1.10
N ARG A 8 2.70 -14.36 1.11
CA ARG A 8 2.05 -15.67 1.30
C ARG A 8 1.45 -15.83 2.70
N ASP A 9 2.19 -15.43 3.72
CA ASP A 9 1.75 -15.56 5.10
C ASP A 9 0.60 -14.58 5.42
N ALA A 10 0.52 -13.45 4.73
CA ALA A 10 -0.61 -12.53 4.75
C ALA A 10 -1.79 -12.95 3.84
N HIS A 11 -1.64 -14.03 3.07
CA HIS A 11 -2.59 -14.46 2.02
C HIS A 11 -2.87 -13.37 0.97
N MET A 12 -1.85 -12.61 0.59
CA MET A 12 -1.89 -11.46 -0.31
C MET A 12 -1.08 -11.67 -1.60
N GLU A 13 -0.81 -12.92 -1.97
CA GLU A 13 0.00 -13.26 -3.16
C GLU A 13 -0.61 -12.72 -4.46
N ALA A 14 -1.94 -12.62 -4.53
CA ALA A 14 -2.64 -12.05 -5.68
C ALA A 14 -2.68 -10.51 -5.66
N ASN A 15 -2.40 -9.88 -4.51
CA ASN A 15 -2.48 -8.44 -4.28
C ASN A 15 -1.10 -7.77 -4.31
N LEU A 16 -0.02 -8.52 -4.11
CA LEU A 16 1.35 -8.00 -4.12
C LEU A 16 2.08 -8.45 -5.38
N GLU A 17 2.53 -7.47 -6.17
CA GLU A 17 3.36 -7.70 -7.36
C GLU A 17 4.70 -7.00 -7.19
N MET A 18 5.77 -7.63 -7.67
CA MET A 18 7.11 -7.06 -7.68
C MET A 18 7.63 -7.03 -9.10
N GLU A 19 8.19 -5.89 -9.49
CA GLU A 19 8.75 -5.68 -10.81
C GLU A 19 10.04 -4.88 -10.71
N ILE A 20 11.05 -5.29 -11.48
CA ILE A 20 12.27 -4.51 -11.65
C ILE A 20 12.02 -3.49 -12.76
N VAL A 21 12.06 -2.22 -12.42
CA VAL A 21 11.94 -1.08 -13.33
C VAL A 21 13.28 -0.34 -13.41
N PRO A 22 13.52 0.55 -14.39
CA PRO A 22 14.78 1.29 -14.49
C PRO A 22 15.14 2.10 -13.23
N GLN A 23 14.14 2.49 -12.44
CA GLN A 23 14.30 3.22 -11.19
C GLN A 23 14.63 2.33 -9.98
N GLY A 24 14.55 1.00 -10.11
CA GLY A 24 14.79 0.05 -9.03
C GLY A 24 13.69 -1.01 -8.88
N LEU A 25 13.45 -1.47 -7.65
CA LEU A 25 12.37 -2.41 -7.35
C LEU A 25 11.05 -1.65 -7.15
N ARG A 26 10.03 -2.00 -7.92
CA ARG A 26 8.66 -1.56 -7.71
C ARG A 26 7.87 -2.66 -7.00
N VAL A 27 7.30 -2.32 -5.86
CA VAL A 27 6.32 -3.16 -5.14
C VAL A 27 4.95 -2.54 -5.35
N LEU A 28 4.06 -3.26 -6.02
CA LEU A 28 2.68 -2.84 -6.27
C LEU A 28 1.74 -3.63 -5.35
N ILE A 29 0.92 -2.93 -4.59
CA ILE A 29 -0.11 -3.53 -3.74
C ILE A 29 -1.48 -3.07 -4.26
N LYS A 30 -2.30 -4.01 -4.73
CA LYS A 30 -3.58 -3.74 -5.39
C LYS A 30 -4.76 -4.35 -4.65
N ASP A 31 -5.86 -3.62 -4.64
CA ASP A 31 -7.15 -4.11 -4.17
C ASP A 31 -7.69 -5.22 -5.10
N ASP A 32 -8.53 -6.09 -4.54
CA ASP A 32 -9.42 -6.96 -5.32
C ASP A 32 -10.85 -6.92 -4.77
N GLN A 33 -11.77 -7.67 -5.39
CA GLN A 33 -13.19 -7.65 -5.01
C GLN A 33 -13.46 -8.08 -3.56
N ASN A 34 -12.57 -8.86 -2.96
CA ASN A 34 -12.70 -9.42 -1.61
C ASN A 34 -11.75 -8.75 -0.60
N ARG A 35 -10.67 -8.11 -1.06
CA ARG A 35 -9.63 -7.50 -0.23
C ARG A 35 -9.37 -6.07 -0.66
N ASN A 36 -10.05 -5.14 0.00
CA ASN A 36 -9.75 -3.71 -0.09
C ASN A 36 -8.70 -3.34 0.98
N MET A 37 -7.59 -2.74 0.60
CA MET A 37 -6.52 -2.28 1.51
C MET A 37 -6.99 -1.15 2.43
N PHE A 38 -8.00 -0.41 1.99
CA PHE A 38 -8.59 0.69 2.74
C PHE A 38 -10.11 0.54 2.79
N GLU A 39 -10.73 1.13 3.79
CA GLU A 39 -12.17 1.32 3.80
C GLU A 39 -12.62 2.10 2.53
N ARG A 40 -13.81 1.77 2.03
CA ARG A 40 -14.33 2.36 0.80
C ARG A 40 -14.50 3.86 0.95
N GLY A 41 -13.89 4.64 0.05
CA GLY A 41 -13.92 6.10 0.14
C GLY A 41 -13.29 6.63 1.42
N SER A 42 -12.19 6.01 1.85
CA SER A 42 -11.50 6.39 3.07
C SER A 42 -10.01 6.07 2.96
N ALA A 43 -9.23 6.80 3.74
CA ALA A 43 -7.80 6.56 3.95
C ALA A 43 -7.52 5.74 5.22
N GLN A 44 -8.57 5.18 5.84
CA GLN A 44 -8.46 4.22 6.94
C GLN A 44 -7.99 2.88 6.40
N ILE A 45 -6.84 2.42 6.90
CA ILE A 45 -6.20 1.17 6.51
C ILE A 45 -6.95 -0.02 7.13
N MET A 46 -7.20 -1.05 6.34
CA MET A 46 -7.76 -2.30 6.84
C MET A 46 -6.72 -3.08 7.65
N PRO A 47 -7.12 -3.81 8.72
CA PRO A 47 -6.18 -4.47 9.63
C PRO A 47 -5.15 -5.38 8.95
N PHE A 48 -5.58 -6.19 7.98
CA PHE A 48 -4.69 -7.10 7.26
C PHE A 48 -3.64 -6.36 6.42
N PHE A 49 -4.00 -5.22 5.83
CA PHE A 49 -3.05 -4.40 5.08
C PHE A 49 -2.05 -3.73 6.02
N LYS A 50 -2.50 -3.28 7.20
CA LYS A 50 -1.58 -2.80 8.25
C LYS A 50 -0.56 -3.88 8.62
N THR A 51 -1.01 -5.10 8.87
CA THR A 51 -0.12 -6.24 9.18
C THR A 51 0.88 -6.48 8.05
N LEU A 52 0.45 -6.48 6.79
CA LEU A 52 1.37 -6.62 5.66
C LEU A 52 2.46 -5.52 5.67
N LEU A 53 2.09 -4.27 5.85
CA LEU A 53 3.05 -3.16 5.88
C LEU A 53 4.04 -3.28 7.04
N VAL A 54 3.57 -3.68 8.23
CA VAL A 54 4.43 -3.91 9.40
C VAL A 54 5.45 -5.03 9.13
N GLU A 55 5.03 -6.13 8.50
CA GLU A 55 5.95 -7.22 8.14
C GLU A 55 6.95 -6.82 7.03
N LEU A 56 6.56 -5.92 6.13
CA LEU A 56 7.45 -5.40 5.08
C LEU A 56 8.45 -4.35 5.59
N ALA A 57 8.09 -3.59 6.63
CA ALA A 57 8.92 -2.52 7.20
C ALA A 57 10.38 -2.94 7.47
N PRO A 58 10.68 -4.04 8.20
CA PRO A 58 12.06 -4.44 8.45
C PRO A 58 12.81 -4.90 7.18
N VAL A 59 12.10 -5.37 6.16
CA VAL A 59 12.72 -5.68 4.86
C VAL A 59 13.16 -4.39 4.18
N PHE A 60 12.33 -3.35 4.21
CA PHE A 60 12.66 -2.06 3.64
C PHE A 60 13.75 -1.33 4.43
N ASP A 61 13.75 -1.42 5.76
CA ASP A 61 14.76 -0.82 6.63
C ASP A 61 16.16 -1.44 6.43
N SER A 62 16.22 -2.70 5.99
CA SER A 62 17.49 -3.35 5.64
C SER A 62 18.17 -2.81 4.37
N LEU A 63 17.49 -1.90 3.64
CA LEU A 63 17.97 -1.32 2.39
C LEU A 63 18.33 0.16 2.58
N ASP A 64 19.53 0.56 2.20
CA ASP A 64 19.96 1.97 2.22
C ASP A 64 19.27 2.85 1.14
N ASN A 65 18.28 2.30 0.42
CA ASN A 65 17.63 2.97 -0.70
C ASN A 65 16.50 3.88 -0.21
N LYS A 66 16.34 5.03 -0.87
CA LYS A 66 15.17 5.88 -0.63
C LYS A 66 13.91 5.19 -1.16
N ILE A 67 12.82 5.32 -0.40
CA ILE A 67 11.51 4.79 -0.74
C ILE A 67 10.61 5.92 -1.25
N ILE A 68 9.87 5.66 -2.32
CA ILE A 68 8.82 6.54 -2.82
C ILE A 68 7.50 5.79 -2.66
N ILE A 69 6.52 6.41 -1.99
CA ILE A 69 5.19 5.84 -1.78
C ILE A 69 4.19 6.63 -2.62
N THR A 70 3.51 5.96 -3.54
CA THR A 70 2.47 6.55 -4.40
C THR A 70 1.13 5.88 -4.14
N GLY A 71 0.09 6.68 -3.88
CA GLY A 71 -1.28 6.20 -3.75
C GLY A 71 -2.02 6.30 -5.08
N HIS A 72 -2.80 5.28 -5.41
CA HIS A 72 -3.74 5.30 -6.53
C HIS A 72 -5.15 5.02 -6.02
N THR A 73 -6.11 5.73 -6.57
CA THR A 73 -7.54 5.57 -6.32
C THR A 73 -8.23 5.38 -7.66
N ASP A 74 -9.40 4.74 -7.64
CA ASP A 74 -10.18 4.55 -8.86
C ASP A 74 -10.77 5.88 -9.38
N ALA A 75 -11.45 5.82 -10.51
CA ALA A 75 -12.14 6.97 -11.10
C ALA A 75 -13.58 7.15 -10.57
N MET A 76 -14.02 6.39 -9.57
CA MET A 76 -15.38 6.55 -9.03
C MET A 76 -15.51 7.95 -8.44
N ALA A 77 -16.50 8.69 -8.92
CA ALA A 77 -16.70 10.06 -8.50
C ALA A 77 -17.06 10.13 -7.01
N TYR A 78 -16.29 10.91 -6.26
CA TYR A 78 -16.69 11.34 -4.94
C TYR A 78 -17.94 12.21 -5.04
N LYS A 79 -18.90 12.04 -4.12
CA LYS A 79 -20.11 12.87 -4.08
C LYS A 79 -19.84 14.34 -3.71
N ASN A 80 -18.66 14.63 -3.15
CA ASN A 80 -18.29 15.95 -2.64
C ASN A 80 -17.22 16.58 -3.53
N ASN A 81 -17.37 17.88 -3.85
CA ASN A 81 -16.42 18.63 -4.66
C ASN A 81 -15.18 19.09 -3.87
N ILE A 82 -15.26 19.08 -2.53
CA ILE A 82 -14.18 19.54 -1.63
C ILE A 82 -13.14 18.44 -1.37
N TYR A 83 -13.58 17.18 -1.35
CA TYR A 83 -12.71 16.02 -1.14
C TYR A 83 -12.93 15.04 -2.27
N ASN A 84 -11.87 14.76 -3.02
CA ASN A 84 -11.93 13.93 -4.22
C ASN A 84 -10.77 12.93 -4.26
N ASN A 85 -10.65 12.23 -5.39
CA ASN A 85 -9.68 11.16 -5.56
C ASN A 85 -8.22 11.63 -5.51
N TRP A 86 -7.94 12.92 -5.75
CA TRP A 86 -6.62 13.51 -5.53
C TRP A 86 -6.26 13.60 -4.05
N ASN A 87 -7.20 14.04 -3.21
CA ASN A 87 -6.99 14.08 -1.77
C ASN A 87 -6.86 12.66 -1.22
N LEU A 88 -7.76 11.76 -1.64
CA LEU A 88 -7.79 10.38 -1.16
C LEU A 88 -6.53 9.61 -1.50
N SER A 89 -5.98 9.77 -2.71
CA SER A 89 -4.74 9.08 -3.10
C SER A 89 -3.54 9.56 -2.25
N GLY A 90 -3.43 10.87 -2.02
CA GLY A 90 -2.43 11.45 -1.14
C GLY A 90 -2.56 10.95 0.30
N ASP A 91 -3.76 10.98 0.86
CA ASP A 91 -4.02 10.52 2.22
C ASP A 91 -3.72 9.03 2.39
N ARG A 92 -4.06 8.19 1.40
CA ARG A 92 -3.72 6.74 1.41
C ARG A 92 -2.22 6.51 1.41
N ALA A 93 -1.46 7.26 0.61
CA ALA A 93 0.00 7.19 0.61
C ALA A 93 0.58 7.61 1.98
N LEU A 94 0.06 8.68 2.58
CA LEU A 94 0.49 9.15 3.90
C LEU A 94 0.13 8.17 5.02
N SER A 95 -1.06 7.56 4.98
CA SER A 95 -1.45 6.51 5.92
C SER A 95 -0.51 5.30 5.84
N ALA A 96 -0.18 4.84 4.64
CA ALA A 96 0.76 3.73 4.46
C ALA A 96 2.16 4.09 4.98
N ARG A 97 2.65 5.31 4.68
CA ARG A 97 3.92 5.84 5.21
C ARG A 97 3.94 5.82 6.74
N ARG A 98 2.88 6.30 7.40
CA ARG A 98 2.81 6.30 8.89
C ARG A 98 2.91 4.90 9.46
N VAL A 99 2.23 3.92 8.87
CA VAL A 99 2.34 2.53 9.32
C VAL A 99 3.78 2.00 9.20
N LEU A 100 4.47 2.32 8.10
CA LEU A 100 5.86 1.93 7.90
C LEU A 100 6.82 2.62 8.88
N GLU A 101 6.53 3.86 9.29
CA GLU A 101 7.33 4.61 10.27
C GLU A 101 7.10 4.19 11.72
N GLU A 102 5.91 3.66 12.02
CA GLU A 102 5.52 3.21 13.36
C GLU A 102 5.88 1.74 13.65
N ALA A 103 6.21 0.97 12.60
CA ALA A 103 6.58 -0.45 12.66
C ALA A 103 8.04 -0.63 13.08
#